data_AF-A0A0S8DHY9-F1
#
_entry.id   AF-A0A0S8DHY9-F1
#
_cell.length_a   1.000
_cell.length_b   1.000
_cell.length_c   1.000
_cell.angle_alpha   90.00
_cell.angle_beta   90.00
_cell.angle_gamma   90.00
#
_symmetry.space_group_name_H-M   'P 1'
#
loop_
_entity.id
_entity.type
_entity.pdbx_description
1 polymer ?
#
loop_
_entity_poly.entity_id
_entity_poly.type
_entity_poly.pdbx_seq_one_letter_code
_entity_poly.pdbx_strand_id
1 'polypeptide(L)'
;MAWDAIGAIGEIVGAAAVMATLGYLALQIRQNTHELRSASFRDVFTMYSNVRRLTLESPEVSELHFKALAQPDEMTTAEKYRLTQLYTELTWAKYRLNTAIEEG
;
A
#
# COMPACT_ATOMS: atom_id res chain seq x y z
N MET A 1 -44.23 -36.14 12.10
CA MET A 1 -43.76 -37.17 11.16
C MET A 1 -43.26 -36.57 9.84
N ALA A 2 -44.12 -36.19 8.88
CA ALA A 2 -43.63 -35.60 7.60
C ALA A 2 -43.04 -34.19 7.74
N TRP A 3 -43.63 -33.38 8.63
CA TRP A 3 -43.13 -32.02 8.93
C TRP A 3 -41.75 -32.02 9.59
N ASP A 4 -41.46 -32.99 10.48
CA ASP A 4 -40.15 -33.12 11.12
C ASP A 4 -39.06 -33.50 10.10
N ALA A 5 -39.39 -34.36 9.13
CA ALA A 5 -38.47 -34.72 8.05
C ALA A 5 -38.16 -33.52 7.15
N ILE A 6 -39.15 -32.68 6.85
CA ILE A 6 -38.95 -31.43 6.09
C ILE A 6 -38.08 -30.45 6.88
N GLY A 7 -38.31 -30.33 8.19
CA GLY A 7 -37.48 -29.52 9.09
C GLY A 7 -36.02 -29.96 9.09
N ALA A 8 -35.77 -31.27 9.26
CA ALA A 8 -34.42 -31.84 9.24
C ALA A 8 -33.69 -31.64 7.90
N ILE A 9 -34.41 -31.72 6.77
CA ILE A 9 -33.84 -31.40 5.44
C ILE A 9 -33.47 -29.91 5.36
N GLY A 10 -34.33 -29.02 5.85
CA GLY A 10 -34.07 -27.58 5.92
C GLY A 10 -32.82 -27.25 6.74
N GLU A 11 -32.63 -27.94 7.87
CA GLU A 11 -31.43 -27.80 8.71
C GLU A 11 -30.16 -28.26 8.00
N ILE A 12 -30.20 -29.41 7.32
CA ILE A 12 -29.03 -29.92 6.57
C ILE A 12 -28.66 -28.99 5.42
N VAL A 13 -29.66 -28.51 4.67
CA VAL A 13 -29.43 -27.56 3.57
C VAL A 13 -28.90 -26.23 4.10
N GLY A 14 -29.46 -25.73 5.20
CA GLY A 14 -28.98 -24.51 5.86
C GLY A 14 -27.54 -24.64 6.34
N ALA A 15 -27.21 -25.75 7.01
CA ALA A 15 -25.85 -26.04 7.46
C ALA A 15 -24.87 -26.16 6.29
N ALA A 16 -25.26 -26.84 5.21
CA ALA A 16 -24.45 -26.94 4.00
C ALA A 16 -24.21 -25.57 3.34
N ALA A 17 -25.23 -24.72 3.28
CA ALA A 17 -25.12 -23.36 2.76
C ALA A 17 -24.17 -22.49 3.60
N VAL A 18 -24.25 -22.60 4.93
CA VAL A 18 -23.31 -21.91 5.84
C VAL A 18 -21.88 -22.40 5.62
N MET A 19 -21.66 -23.71 5.54
CA MET A 19 -20.32 -24.26 5.27
C MET A 19 -19.76 -23.78 3.93
N ALA A 20 -20.57 -23.79 2.88
CA ALA A 20 -20.18 -23.26 1.57
C ALA A 20 -19.81 -21.78 1.63
N THR A 21 -20.60 -20.98 2.36
CA THR A 21 -20.36 -19.54 2.53
C THR A 21 -19.06 -19.28 3.31
N LEU A 22 -18.79 -20.04 4.37
CA LEU A 22 -17.54 -19.92 5.13
C LEU A 22 -16.32 -20.32 4.30
N GLY A 23 -16.44 -21.36 3.48
CA GLY A 23 -15.39 -21.77 2.54
C GLY A 23 -15.10 -20.67 1.51
N TYR A 24 -16.14 -20.09 0.92
CA TYR A 24 -16.00 -18.95 0.02
C TYR A 24 -15.36 -17.74 0.71
N LEU A 25 -15.81 -17.39 1.92
CA LEU A 25 -15.26 -16.26 2.68
C LEU A 25 -13.78 -16.47 3.02
N ALA A 26 -13.37 -17.68 3.39
CA ALA A 26 -11.97 -18.00 3.64
C ALA A 26 -11.11 -17.80 2.38
N LEU A 27 -11.59 -18.22 1.21
CA LEU A 27 -10.91 -17.99 -0.07
C LEU A 27 -10.90 -16.49 -0.42
N GLN A 28 -12.02 -15.80 -0.22
CA GLN A 28 -12.16 -14.37 -0.48
C GLN A 28 -11.17 -13.56 0.37
N ILE A 29 -11.03 -13.86 1.67
CA ILE A 29 -10.06 -13.19 2.54
C ILE A 29 -8.63 -13.41 2.03
N ARG A 30 -8.27 -14.65 1.65
CA ARG A 30 -6.92 -14.93 1.14
C ARG A 30 -6.60 -14.16 -0.15
N GLN A 31 -7.56 -14.06 -1.06
CA GLN A 31 -7.42 -13.28 -2.29
C GLN A 31 -7.31 -11.78 -1.98
N ASN A 32 -8.16 -11.27 -1.09
CA ASN A 32 -8.16 -9.88 -0.67
C ASN A 32 -6.82 -9.49 -0.02
N THR A 33 -6.27 -10.32 0.86
CA THR A 33 -4.95 -10.08 1.47
C THR A 33 -3.84 -10.00 0.41
N HIS A 34 -3.87 -10.86 -0.61
CA HIS A 34 -2.89 -10.82 -1.71
C HIS A 34 -3.04 -9.54 -2.55
N GLU A 35 -4.27 -9.13 -2.87
CA GLU A 35 -4.53 -7.90 -3.62
C GLU A 35 -4.13 -6.64 -2.84
N LEU A 36 -4.42 -6.59 -1.54
CA LEU A 36 -4.00 -5.50 -0.66
C LEU A 36 -2.48 -5.36 -0.64
N ARG A 37 -1.74 -6.46 -0.52
CA ARG A 37 -0.26 -6.43 -0.59
C ARG A 37 0.24 -5.86 -1.92
N SER A 38 -0.38 -6.28 -3.02
CA SER A 38 -0.05 -5.78 -4.35
C SER A 38 -0.38 -4.28 -4.50
N ALA A 39 -1.48 -3.82 -3.90
CA ALA A 39 -1.86 -2.42 -3.86
C ALA A 39 -0.85 -1.58 -3.07
N SER A 40 -0.46 -2.01 -1.87
CA SER A 40 0.57 -1.31 -1.07
C SER A 40 1.89 -1.15 -1.83
N PHE A 41 2.30 -2.17 -2.59
CA PHE A 41 3.49 -2.08 -3.43
C PHE A 41 3.34 -1.05 -4.56
N ARG A 42 2.19 -1.03 -5.24
CA ARG A 42 1.89 -0.05 -6.29
C ARG A 42 1.84 1.39 -5.74
N ASP A 43 1.31 1.58 -4.54
CA ASP A 43 1.22 2.90 -3.91
C ASP A 43 2.60 3.47 -3.61
N VAL A 44 3.50 2.65 -3.04
CA VAL A 44 4.90 3.04 -2.81
C VAL A 44 5.58 3.37 -4.14
N PHE A 45 5.43 2.52 -5.16
CA PHE A 45 6.02 2.77 -6.48
C PHE A 45 5.52 4.07 -7.12
N THR A 46 4.22 4.37 -6.98
CA THR A 46 3.60 5.60 -7.47
C THR A 46 4.18 6.82 -6.75
N MET A 47 4.34 6.74 -5.43
CA MET A 47 4.94 7.81 -4.64
C MET A 47 6.40 8.10 -5.04
N TYR A 48 7.22 7.06 -5.20
CA TYR A 48 8.59 7.19 -5.72
C TYR A 48 8.62 7.82 -7.11
N SER A 49 7.69 7.40 -7.98
CA SER A 49 7.61 7.96 -9.34
C SER A 49 7.19 9.43 -9.34
N ASN A 50 6.31 9.86 -8.42
CA ASN A 50 5.92 11.25 -8.28
C ASN A 50 7.08 12.14 -7.82
N VAL A 51 7.87 11.70 -6.84
CA VAL A 51 9.08 12.43 -6.41
C VAL A 51 10.10 12.49 -7.55
N ARG A 52 10.36 11.36 -8.23
CA ARG A 52 11.25 11.34 -9.39
C ARG A 52 10.78 12.30 -10.49
N ARG A 53 9.47 12.37 -10.73
CA ARG A 53 8.88 13.27 -11.71
C ARG A 53 9.06 14.73 -11.30
N LEU A 54 8.81 15.09 -10.04
CA LEU A 54 9.05 16.44 -9.51
C LEU A 54 10.51 16.86 -9.72
N THR A 55 11.47 15.97 -9.43
CA THR A 55 12.90 16.24 -9.64
C THR A 55 13.24 16.47 -11.11
N LEU A 56 12.62 15.75 -12.05
CA LEU A 56 12.93 15.84 -13.48
C LEU A 56 12.19 16.98 -14.20
N GLU A 57 10.96 17.28 -13.79
CA GLU A 57 10.09 18.24 -14.47
C GLU A 57 10.14 19.64 -13.85
N SER A 58 10.65 19.78 -12.62
CA SER A 58 10.83 21.08 -11.97
C SER A 58 12.29 21.52 -12.06
N PRO A 59 12.60 22.58 -12.84
CA PRO A 59 13.93 23.17 -12.88
C PRO A 59 14.42 23.59 -11.48
N GLU A 60 13.54 24.18 -10.67
CA GLU A 60 13.87 24.61 -9.29
C GLU A 60 14.32 23.42 -8.43
N VAL A 61 13.61 22.29 -8.48
CA VAL A 61 13.97 21.10 -7.69
C VAL A 61 15.22 20.42 -8.25
N SER A 62 15.37 20.38 -9.57
CA SER A 62 16.56 19.82 -10.23
C SER A 62 17.82 20.62 -9.88
N GLU A 63 17.74 21.95 -9.94
CA GLU A 63 18.83 22.86 -9.55
C GLU A 63 19.14 22.72 -8.07
N LEU A 64 18.12 22.62 -7.22
CA LEU A 64 18.30 22.41 -5.78
C LEU A 64 19.01 21.07 -5.48
N HIS A 65 18.65 19.99 -6.18
CA HIS A 65 19.35 18.70 -6.10
C HIS A 65 20.78 18.81 -6.59
N PHE A 66 21.01 19.47 -7.72
CA PHE A 66 22.35 19.64 -8.28
C PHE A 66 23.24 20.45 -7.34
N LYS A 67 22.72 21.57 -6.80
CA LYS A 67 23.41 22.41 -5.82
C LYS A 67 23.77 21.64 -4.56
N ALA A 68 22.89 20.75 -4.09
CA ALA A 68 23.21 19.89 -2.95
C ALA A 68 24.34 18.89 -3.20
N LEU A 69 24.50 18.42 -4.44
CA LEU A 69 25.56 17.49 -4.82
C LEU A 69 26.88 18.18 -5.13
N ALA A 70 26.84 19.35 -5.77
CA ALA A 70 28.02 20.03 -6.29
C ALA A 70 28.51 21.19 -5.40
N GLN A 71 27.61 21.88 -4.70
CA GLN A 71 27.86 23.13 -3.96
C GLN A 71 27.08 23.18 -2.62
N PRO A 72 27.21 22.17 -1.74
CA PRO A 72 26.40 22.07 -0.51
C PRO A 72 26.62 23.24 0.47
N ASP A 73 27.80 23.86 0.45
CA ASP A 73 28.16 24.99 1.32
C ASP A 73 27.47 26.30 0.89
N GLU A 74 27.08 26.41 -0.39
CA GLU A 74 26.39 27.59 -0.93
C GLU A 74 24.87 27.52 -0.75
N MET A 75 24.35 26.41 -0.20
CA MET A 75 22.94 26.25 0.07
C MET A 75 22.51 27.04 1.30
N THR A 76 21.49 27.86 1.11
CA THR A 76 20.77 28.53 2.20
C THR A 76 20.05 27.52 3.09
N THR A 77 19.72 27.92 4.31
CA THR A 77 18.93 27.10 5.23
C THR A 77 17.55 26.74 4.65
N ALA A 78 16.93 27.65 3.91
CA ALA A 78 15.63 27.41 3.27
C ALA A 78 15.71 26.36 2.16
N GLU A 79 16.77 26.42 1.33
CA GLU A 79 17.06 25.41 0.30
C GLU A 79 17.27 24.03 0.93
N LYS A 80 18.09 23.93 1.98
CA LYS A 80 18.33 22.68 2.73
C LYS A 80 17.03 22.12 3.33
N TYR A 81 16.20 22.99 3.90
CA TYR A 81 14.90 22.59 4.46
C TYR A 81 13.99 21.99 3.38
N ARG A 82 13.79 22.69 2.26
CA ARG A 82 12.95 22.22 1.15
C ARG A 82 13.41 20.87 0.60
N LEU A 83 14.73 20.71 0.43
CA LEU A 83 15.31 19.47 -0.04
C LEU A 83 15.12 18.32 0.95
N THR A 84 15.28 18.61 2.24
CA THR A 84 15.06 17.63 3.31
C THR A 84 13.61 17.16 3.35
N GLN A 85 12.65 18.07 3.15
CA GLN A 85 11.23 17.70 3.06
C GLN A 85 10.96 16.76 1.88
N LEU A 86 11.55 17.04 0.71
CA LEU A 86 11.43 16.17 -0.47
C LEU A 86 11.97 14.75 -0.21
N TYR A 87 13.11 14.61 0.46
CA TYR A 87 13.68 13.31 0.80
C TYR A 87 12.98 12.60 1.98
N THR A 88 12.35 13.37 2.88
CA THR A 88 11.58 12.82 4.00
C THR A 88 10.39 12.00 3.48
N GLU A 89 9.73 12.47 2.41
CA GLU A 89 8.65 11.73 1.75
C GLU A 89 9.09 10.36 1.23
N LEU A 90 10.30 10.26 0.66
CA LEU A 90 10.88 8.98 0.23
C LEU A 90 11.19 8.05 1.41
N THR A 91 11.61 8.63 2.53
CA THR A 91 11.92 7.88 3.75
C THR A 91 10.65 7.26 4.35
N TRP A 92 9.56 8.03 4.41
CA TRP A 92 8.25 7.52 4.83
C TRP A 92 7.69 6.46 3.87
N ALA A 93 7.90 6.61 2.56
CA ALA A 93 7.53 5.59 1.58
C ALA A 93 8.27 4.26 1.82
N LYS A 94 9.57 4.31 2.13
CA LYS A 94 10.37 3.13 2.46
C LYS A 94 9.93 2.47 3.77
N TYR A 95 9.65 3.28 4.80
CA TYR A 95 9.15 2.78 6.07
C TYR A 95 7.83 2.00 5.89
N ARG A 96 6.86 2.57 5.15
CA ARG A 96 5.58 1.91 4.84
C ARG A 96 5.75 0.60 4.06
N LEU A 97 6.74 0.54 3.16
CA LEU A 97 7.03 -0.70 2.44
C LEU A 97 7.56 -1.79 3.38
N ASN A 98 8.46 -1.43 4.30
CA ASN A 98 9.04 -2.38 5.25
C ASN A 98 7.96 -2.92 6.21
N THR A 99 7.09 -2.07 6.75
CA THR A 99 6.00 -2.51 7.63
C THR A 99 5.01 -3.41 6.88
N ALA A 100 4.68 -3.09 5.62
CA ALA A 100 3.82 -3.94 4.79
C ALA A 100 4.45 -5.30 4.41
N ILE A 101 5.78 -5.42 4.47
CA ILE A 101 6.50 -6.69 4.28
C ILE A 101 6.57 -7.48 5.59
N GLU A 102 6.73 -6.81 6.73
CA GLU A 102 6.82 -7.46 8.05
C GLU A 102 5.47 -8.00 8.54
N GLU A 103 4.35 -7.37 8.17
CA GLU A 103 2.99 -7.77 8.56
C GLU A 103 2.36 -8.87 7.69
N GLY A 104 3.00 -9.29 6.59
CA GLY A 104 2.43 -10.21 5.58
C GLY A 104 3.23 -11.48 5.32
#